data_AF-A0A9Q1MUW7-F1
#
_entry.id   AF-A0A9Q1MUW7-F1
#
_cell.length_a   1.000
_cell.length_b   1.000
_cell.length_c   1.000
_cell.angle_alpha   90.00
_cell.angle_beta   90.00
_cell.angle_gamma   90.00
#
_symmetry.space_group_name_H-M   'P 1'
#
loop_
_entity.id
_entity.type
_entity.pdbx_description
1 polymer ?
#
loop_
_entity_poly.entity_id
_entity_poly.type
_entity_poly.pdbx_seq_one_letter_code
_entity_poly.pdbx_strand_id
1 'polypeptide(L)'
;MAEIRLTKVEQGQTKIRNVPIAVTPEGFWCCPSPNVFQKSLKTQNPLNKPKSPIPTTQTSAHKKQTSVTEKRPASAAPKSHEKRGVSSDTPVVSASVPAERTPRSKTENVPRKVSIEFGEPGTSDLRVIMLGKQGFTVKLNVHKSILIENSSFFANKISEQQPVFPCIEIDDCEDVEIYVETIGLMYCKELKQRLIKQSVSRVLRIIKVAEQLGFKSCMLSCLEYLEAVPWVGEEEEEKVVSSVLRLQSEGIGVTPVLKRVSSDISKPHKDTFSHILELVLNSNEERGRREMKSIVLKLLREKNCLPSSSGSVDSYNEIIYGSCRSCLDSILTLFKQAAEPEFSNKEPVVKQMVLEADNLLWMLEILTDRQAADEFAVMWGSQQELASLHTKLPIVSRHHVSCITARLFVGIGRGELLPSKDTRNLLLQTWLQPLINDYSWLQHGCRSFDRKVVEEGIGRTILTLPLEEQQSILLSWLGSFLKAGDNCPNLQRAFEVWWRRTFVRPYAESGNSRPLDHVMTPKVTEH
;
A
#
# COMPACT_ATOMS: atom_id res chain seq x y z
N MET A 1 -57.04 51.32 -47.09
CA MET A 1 -57.07 49.86 -46.86
C MET A 1 -55.72 49.28 -47.26
N ALA A 2 -54.95 48.77 -46.29
CA ALA A 2 -53.88 47.78 -46.46
C ALA A 2 -53.30 47.48 -45.06
N GLU A 3 -53.18 46.20 -44.70
CA GLU A 3 -52.56 45.74 -43.44
C GLU A 3 -51.09 45.34 -43.68
N ILE A 4 -50.22 45.51 -42.67
CA ILE A 4 -49.03 44.67 -42.48
C ILE A 4 -48.89 44.34 -40.98
N ARG A 5 -48.63 43.07 -40.66
CA ARG A 5 -48.47 42.53 -39.30
C ARG A 5 -47.01 42.50 -38.85
N LEU A 6 -46.76 42.43 -37.54
CA LEU A 6 -45.62 41.68 -36.97
C LEU A 6 -45.90 41.23 -35.52
N THR A 7 -45.32 40.10 -35.12
CA THR A 7 -45.67 39.28 -33.94
C THR A 7 -44.73 39.44 -32.75
N LYS A 8 -45.22 39.21 -31.52
CA LYS A 8 -44.45 39.22 -30.26
C LYS A 8 -44.34 37.80 -29.68
N VAL A 9 -43.18 37.48 -29.08
CA VAL A 9 -42.85 36.17 -28.50
C VAL A 9 -43.01 36.19 -26.97
N GLU A 10 -43.55 35.12 -26.39
CA GLU A 10 -43.75 34.97 -24.93
C GLU A 10 -42.55 34.34 -24.20
N GLN A 11 -42.36 34.71 -22.93
CA GLN A 11 -41.30 34.19 -22.04
C GLN A 11 -41.79 32.99 -21.21
N GLY A 12 -40.94 31.96 -21.05
CA GLY A 12 -41.23 30.78 -20.23
C GLY A 12 -40.97 30.98 -18.73
N GLN A 13 -41.84 30.43 -17.88
CA GLN A 13 -41.78 30.56 -16.41
C GLN A 13 -40.74 29.66 -15.73
N THR A 14 -39.92 30.23 -14.85
CA THR A 14 -39.09 29.51 -13.86
C THR A 14 -39.90 29.13 -12.62
N LYS A 15 -39.82 27.86 -12.18
CA LYS A 15 -40.46 27.41 -10.93
C LYS A 15 -39.52 27.55 -9.74
N ILE A 16 -39.73 28.60 -8.95
CA ILE A 16 -39.10 28.77 -7.63
C ILE A 16 -39.71 27.74 -6.67
N ARG A 17 -38.88 27.06 -5.86
CA ARG A 17 -39.33 26.06 -4.90
C ARG A 17 -38.71 26.34 -3.54
N ASN A 18 -39.45 27.05 -2.68
CA ASN A 18 -39.03 27.35 -1.32
C ASN A 18 -38.97 26.04 -0.52
N VAL A 19 -37.76 25.64 -0.12
CA VAL A 19 -37.55 24.52 0.80
C VAL A 19 -37.41 25.12 2.20
N PRO A 20 -38.28 24.79 3.17
CA PRO A 20 -38.16 25.31 4.52
C PRO A 20 -36.99 24.63 5.23
N ILE A 21 -36.00 25.41 5.66
CA ILE A 21 -34.88 24.95 6.48
C ILE A 21 -34.71 25.92 7.66
N ALA A 22 -34.50 25.36 8.85
CA ALA A 22 -34.44 26.11 10.09
C ALA A 22 -33.17 26.96 10.19
N VAL A 23 -33.35 28.28 10.28
CA VAL A 23 -32.34 29.18 10.83
C VAL A 23 -32.36 29.02 12.35
N THR A 24 -31.42 28.27 12.89
CA THR A 24 -31.15 28.34 14.34
C THR A 24 -30.36 29.61 14.65
N PRO A 25 -30.37 30.12 15.91
CA PRO A 25 -29.66 31.35 16.27
C PRO A 25 -28.15 31.32 15.97
N GLU A 26 -27.55 30.15 15.77
CA GLU A 26 -26.13 29.98 15.45
C GLU A 26 -25.80 30.05 13.94
N GLY A 27 -26.79 30.10 13.05
CA GLY A 27 -26.61 30.27 11.60
C GLY A 27 -26.18 29.01 10.85
N PHE A 28 -27.13 28.17 10.45
CA PHE A 28 -26.89 26.98 9.61
C PHE A 28 -27.37 27.19 8.16
N TRP A 29 -26.44 27.04 7.21
CA TRP A 29 -26.66 27.26 5.77
C TRP A 29 -26.23 26.02 4.97
N CYS A 30 -26.82 24.85 5.28
CA CYS A 30 -26.51 23.61 4.56
C CYS A 30 -27.41 23.44 3.33
N CYS A 31 -26.81 23.36 2.15
CA CYS A 31 -27.50 22.83 0.97
C CYS A 31 -27.90 21.36 1.20
N PRO A 32 -29.08 20.91 0.72
CA PRO A 32 -29.36 19.48 0.66
C PRO A 32 -28.32 18.75 -0.21
N SER A 33 -27.92 17.54 0.19
CA SER A 33 -26.97 16.74 -0.58
C SER A 33 -27.44 16.49 -2.04
N PRO A 34 -26.54 16.44 -3.04
CA PRO A 34 -26.85 16.11 -4.44
C PRO A 34 -27.75 14.86 -4.63
N ASN A 35 -27.62 13.87 -3.73
CA ASN A 35 -28.40 12.64 -3.74
C ASN A 35 -29.92 12.84 -3.52
N VAL A 36 -30.33 13.95 -2.90
CA VAL A 36 -31.76 14.30 -2.74
C VAL A 36 -32.35 14.77 -4.06
N PHE A 37 -31.56 15.44 -4.90
CA PHE A 37 -32.03 16.01 -6.18
C PHE A 37 -32.18 14.95 -7.28
N GLN A 38 -31.29 13.95 -7.37
CA GLN A 38 -31.41 12.88 -8.36
C GLN A 38 -32.71 12.06 -8.23
N LYS A 39 -33.21 11.84 -7.01
CA LYS A 39 -34.50 11.15 -6.78
C LYS A 39 -35.71 11.94 -7.31
N SER A 40 -35.62 13.27 -7.44
CA SER A 40 -36.73 14.11 -7.88
C SER A 40 -36.99 14.10 -9.39
N LEU A 41 -36.07 13.56 -10.19
CA LEU A 41 -36.18 13.47 -11.66
C LEU A 41 -36.92 12.22 -12.16
N LYS A 42 -37.16 11.21 -11.30
CA LYS A 42 -37.72 9.90 -11.71
C LYS A 42 -39.22 9.68 -11.40
N THR A 43 -39.95 10.68 -10.90
CA THR A 43 -41.31 10.48 -10.34
C THR A 43 -42.41 11.32 -11.00
N GLN A 44 -42.85 10.87 -12.18
CA GLN A 44 -44.14 11.14 -12.85
C GLN A 44 -44.45 9.84 -13.63
N ASN A 45 -45.57 9.10 -13.53
CA ASN A 45 -46.95 9.26 -13.00
C ASN A 45 -47.44 7.84 -12.52
N PRO A 46 -48.74 7.57 -12.31
CA PRO A 46 -49.81 8.25 -11.54
C PRO A 46 -50.30 7.40 -10.33
N LEU A 47 -51.41 7.82 -9.71
CA LEU A 47 -52.08 7.19 -8.56
C LEU A 47 -52.32 5.67 -8.67
N ASN A 48 -51.99 4.94 -7.60
CA ASN A 48 -52.99 4.13 -6.87
C ASN A 48 -52.55 3.89 -5.41
N LYS A 49 -53.53 3.89 -4.49
CA LYS A 49 -53.38 3.67 -3.03
C LYS A 49 -53.71 2.18 -2.73
N PRO A 50 -53.16 1.57 -1.64
CA PRO A 50 -53.79 1.76 -0.34
C PRO A 50 -52.88 1.79 0.92
N LYS A 51 -53.36 2.57 1.89
CA LYS A 51 -53.31 2.46 3.38
C LYS A 51 -52.12 1.78 4.08
N SER A 52 -51.52 2.57 4.98
CA SER A 52 -50.62 2.18 6.09
C SER A 52 -51.37 1.66 7.33
N PRO A 53 -50.63 1.13 8.31
CA PRO A 53 -50.86 1.43 9.74
C PRO A 53 -49.67 2.21 10.36
N ILE A 54 -49.93 2.91 11.46
CA ILE A 54 -48.94 3.64 12.29
C ILE A 54 -48.89 3.01 13.72
N PRO A 55 -48.13 3.49 14.73
CA PRO A 55 -47.30 2.61 15.56
C PRO A 55 -47.75 2.53 17.03
N THR A 56 -47.05 1.73 17.85
CA THR A 56 -47.11 1.81 19.31
C THR A 56 -45.74 1.61 19.98
N THR A 57 -45.67 2.00 21.25
CA THR A 57 -44.47 2.47 21.96
C THR A 57 -44.05 1.59 23.15
N GLN A 58 -42.77 1.76 23.53
CA GLN A 58 -42.20 1.73 24.89
C GLN A 58 -41.86 0.41 25.63
N THR A 59 -40.65 0.46 26.23
CA THR A 59 -40.17 -0.14 27.50
C THR A 59 -40.23 -1.66 27.75
N SER A 60 -39.06 -2.30 27.92
CA SER A 60 -38.40 -2.45 29.24
C SER A 60 -37.14 -3.33 29.13
N ALA A 61 -36.32 -3.38 30.19
CA ALA A 61 -35.03 -4.08 30.21
C ALA A 61 -35.12 -5.43 30.94
N HIS A 62 -34.26 -6.41 30.61
CA HIS A 62 -33.23 -6.96 31.53
C HIS A 62 -32.43 -8.16 30.97
N LYS A 63 -31.22 -8.31 31.52
CA LYS A 63 -30.27 -9.43 31.35
C LYS A 63 -30.89 -10.82 31.61
N LYS A 64 -30.46 -11.85 30.85
CA LYS A 64 -29.55 -12.91 31.35
C LYS A 64 -29.01 -13.82 30.24
N GLN A 65 -28.14 -14.74 30.63
CA GLN A 65 -27.11 -15.39 29.81
C GLN A 65 -27.23 -16.94 29.90
N THR A 66 -26.62 -17.64 28.93
CA THR A 66 -26.28 -19.09 28.91
C THR A 66 -27.40 -20.13 28.94
N SER A 67 -27.47 -20.96 27.88
CA SER A 67 -26.89 -22.32 27.92
C SER A 67 -26.83 -22.98 26.54
N VAL A 68 -25.87 -23.89 26.39
CA VAL A 68 -25.63 -24.81 25.25
C VAL A 68 -26.46 -26.09 25.53
N THR A 69 -26.94 -26.90 24.57
CA THR A 69 -26.20 -28.03 23.94
C THR A 69 -27.12 -28.76 22.94
N GLU A 70 -26.57 -29.26 21.81
CA GLU A 70 -26.96 -30.43 20.96
C GLU A 70 -28.45 -30.82 20.73
N LYS A 71 -28.89 -31.24 19.52
CA LYS A 71 -28.27 -32.21 18.59
C LYS A 71 -28.84 -32.12 17.15
N ARG A 72 -28.03 -32.53 16.16
CA ARG A 72 -28.36 -32.82 14.72
C ARG A 72 -29.03 -34.23 14.59
N PRO A 73 -29.35 -34.81 13.39
CA PRO A 73 -29.08 -34.46 11.97
C PRO A 73 -30.38 -34.35 11.12
N ALA A 74 -30.46 -34.28 9.77
CA ALA A 74 -29.54 -34.66 8.70
C ALA A 74 -29.71 -33.88 7.35
N SER A 75 -28.71 -34.08 6.48
CA SER A 75 -28.64 -34.09 5.00
C SER A 75 -29.90 -33.82 4.12
N ALA A 76 -29.81 -33.40 2.85
CA ALA A 76 -28.66 -33.34 1.91
C ALA A 76 -28.82 -32.19 0.87
N ALA A 77 -27.80 -31.97 0.04
CA ALA A 77 -27.77 -30.96 -1.03
C ALA A 77 -28.04 -31.59 -2.44
N PRO A 78 -27.61 -30.99 -3.59
CA PRO A 78 -28.37 -30.01 -4.37
C PRO A 78 -28.51 -30.38 -5.88
N LYS A 79 -29.15 -29.51 -6.69
CA LYS A 79 -29.00 -29.26 -8.17
C LYS A 79 -30.12 -28.27 -8.57
N SER A 80 -29.99 -27.16 -9.31
CA SER A 80 -29.15 -26.66 -10.43
C SER A 80 -29.81 -26.78 -11.83
N HIS A 81 -29.60 -25.74 -12.67
CA HIS A 81 -30.04 -25.55 -14.08
C HIS A 81 -31.54 -25.29 -14.35
N GLU A 82 -31.96 -24.69 -15.48
CA GLU A 82 -31.49 -23.53 -16.30
C GLU A 82 -32.48 -23.32 -17.49
N LYS A 83 -32.51 -22.12 -18.11
CA LYS A 83 -33.01 -21.82 -19.50
C LYS A 83 -34.54 -21.98 -19.76
N ARG A 84 -35.26 -20.97 -20.30
CA ARG A 84 -35.34 -20.45 -21.71
C ARG A 84 -36.06 -21.45 -22.63
N GLY A 85 -37.14 -21.15 -23.39
CA GLY A 85 -37.96 -19.94 -23.66
C GLY A 85 -38.86 -20.20 -24.91
N VAL A 86 -39.60 -19.18 -25.43
CA VAL A 86 -40.47 -19.25 -26.67
C VAL A 86 -41.78 -20.07 -26.43
N SER A 87 -42.98 -19.87 -27.01
CA SER A 87 -43.56 -19.17 -28.21
C SER A 87 -44.93 -18.52 -27.85
N SER A 88 -45.48 -17.50 -28.54
CA SER A 88 -46.46 -17.53 -29.68
C SER A 88 -47.78 -18.33 -29.38
N ASP A 89 -49.02 -17.96 -29.79
CA ASP A 89 -49.52 -17.22 -30.96
C ASP A 89 -50.99 -16.67 -30.82
N THR A 90 -51.23 -15.44 -31.30
CA THR A 90 -52.32 -14.94 -32.23
C THR A 90 -53.84 -15.10 -31.92
N PRO A 91 -54.79 -14.78 -32.87
CA PRO A 91 -55.27 -13.44 -33.28
C PRO A 91 -56.81 -13.22 -33.07
N VAL A 92 -57.49 -12.11 -33.44
CA VAL A 92 -58.15 -11.89 -34.76
C VAL A 92 -58.96 -10.56 -34.79
N VAL A 93 -58.69 -9.68 -35.78
CA VAL A 93 -59.60 -8.79 -36.59
C VAL A 93 -60.55 -7.82 -35.83
N SER A 94 -60.59 -6.49 -36.04
CA SER A 94 -60.62 -5.63 -37.28
C SER A 94 -60.24 -4.15 -36.93
N ALA A 95 -60.13 -3.09 -37.78
CA ALA A 95 -60.16 -2.85 -39.24
C ALA A 95 -59.56 -1.43 -39.60
N SER A 96 -59.91 -0.91 -40.80
CA SER A 96 -59.61 0.36 -41.52
C SER A 96 -59.66 1.71 -40.74
N VAL A 97 -58.76 2.74 -40.87
CA VAL A 97 -58.06 3.45 -42.02
C VAL A 97 -58.93 4.61 -42.62
N PRO A 98 -58.44 5.80 -43.11
CA PRO A 98 -57.10 6.46 -43.20
C PRO A 98 -56.98 7.98 -42.76
N ALA A 99 -55.77 8.57 -42.93
CA ALA A 99 -55.41 10.02 -43.11
C ALA A 99 -55.57 10.99 -41.89
N GLU A 100 -54.86 12.13 -41.75
CA GLU A 100 -53.94 12.89 -42.64
C GLU A 100 -52.75 13.53 -41.85
N ARG A 101 -51.75 14.11 -42.52
CA ARG A 101 -50.48 14.64 -41.94
C ARG A 101 -50.58 16.08 -41.39
N THR A 102 -49.77 16.38 -40.36
CA THR A 102 -48.85 17.55 -40.39
C THR A 102 -47.73 17.41 -39.34
N PRO A 103 -46.46 17.77 -39.65
CA PRO A 103 -45.37 17.71 -38.69
C PRO A 103 -45.24 19.04 -37.90
N ARG A 104 -45.03 18.97 -36.58
CA ARG A 104 -44.61 20.15 -35.81
C ARG A 104 -43.40 19.86 -34.92
N SER A 105 -42.29 20.51 -35.31
CA SER A 105 -41.20 21.06 -34.50
C SER A 105 -40.69 20.24 -33.30
N LYS A 106 -39.43 19.82 -33.40
CA LYS A 106 -38.57 19.50 -32.25
C LYS A 106 -38.62 20.66 -31.24
N THR A 107 -39.03 20.38 -30.01
CA THR A 107 -38.75 21.28 -28.88
C THR A 107 -37.41 20.86 -28.29
N GLU A 108 -36.38 21.71 -28.41
CA GLU A 108 -35.14 21.51 -27.66
C GLU A 108 -35.44 21.53 -26.17
N ASN A 109 -34.99 20.47 -25.46
CA ASN A 109 -35.12 20.40 -24.01
C ASN A 109 -34.10 21.34 -23.36
N VAL A 110 -34.49 22.60 -23.18
CA VAL A 110 -33.76 23.55 -22.32
C VAL A 110 -33.64 22.94 -20.91
N PRO A 111 -32.43 22.83 -20.33
CA PRO A 111 -32.25 22.28 -18.99
C PRO A 111 -32.97 23.15 -17.97
N ARG A 112 -33.78 22.51 -17.10
CA ARG A 112 -34.58 23.20 -16.08
C ARG A 112 -33.66 23.82 -15.02
N LYS A 113 -33.39 25.12 -15.12
CA LYS A 113 -32.57 25.89 -14.18
C LYS A 113 -33.19 25.83 -12.77
N VAL A 114 -32.55 25.08 -11.87
CA VAL A 114 -32.96 24.98 -10.45
C VAL A 114 -32.28 26.10 -9.68
N SER A 115 -33.09 26.97 -9.05
CA SER A 115 -32.62 28.04 -8.18
C SER A 115 -32.95 27.75 -6.71
N ILE A 116 -31.93 27.68 -5.86
CA ILE A 116 -32.10 27.70 -4.40
C ILE A 116 -31.75 29.09 -3.89
N GLU A 117 -32.55 29.63 -2.96
CA GLU A 117 -32.30 30.92 -2.34
C GLU A 117 -32.18 30.77 -0.82
N PHE A 118 -31.28 31.54 -0.24
CA PHE A 118 -30.86 31.46 1.16
C PHE A 118 -30.72 32.87 1.74
N GLY A 119 -31.01 33.03 3.03
CA GLY A 119 -30.91 34.31 3.73
C GLY A 119 -32.15 35.19 3.60
N GLU A 120 -32.35 36.04 4.60
CA GLU A 120 -33.54 36.90 4.69
C GLU A 120 -33.36 38.17 3.82
N PRO A 121 -34.18 38.37 2.77
CA PRO A 121 -34.01 39.51 1.86
C PRO A 121 -34.25 40.87 2.51
N GLY A 122 -34.97 40.91 3.64
CA GLY A 122 -35.35 42.14 4.34
C GLY A 122 -34.23 42.77 5.15
N THR A 123 -33.16 42.04 5.44
CA THR A 123 -31.99 42.51 6.21
C THR A 123 -30.72 42.63 5.36
N SER A 124 -30.64 41.86 4.27
CA SER A 124 -29.52 41.88 3.31
C SER A 124 -29.49 43.13 2.44
N ASP A 125 -28.29 43.64 2.15
CA ASP A 125 -28.06 44.74 1.21
C ASP A 125 -27.32 44.29 -0.08
N LEU A 126 -27.02 42.99 -0.21
CA LEU A 126 -26.37 42.36 -1.36
C LEU A 126 -26.91 40.96 -1.63
N ARG A 127 -26.99 40.58 -2.92
CA ARG A 127 -27.22 39.20 -3.34
C ARG A 127 -25.98 38.64 -4.05
N VAL A 128 -25.50 37.47 -3.61
CA VAL A 128 -24.47 36.70 -4.33
C VAL A 128 -25.15 35.55 -5.08
N ILE A 129 -24.91 35.43 -6.37
CA ILE A 129 -25.41 34.37 -7.24
C ILE A 129 -24.24 33.48 -7.64
N MET A 130 -24.31 32.19 -7.33
CA MET A 130 -23.31 31.20 -7.73
C MET A 130 -23.87 30.32 -8.83
N LEU A 131 -23.14 30.20 -9.94
CA LEU A 131 -23.47 29.31 -11.05
C LEU A 131 -22.62 28.04 -10.93
N GLY A 132 -23.29 26.94 -10.60
CA GLY A 132 -22.68 25.62 -10.57
C GLY A 132 -22.68 24.93 -11.93
N LYS A 133 -21.79 23.95 -12.08
CA LYS A 133 -21.79 23.03 -13.23
C LYS A 133 -23.20 22.45 -13.48
N GLN A 134 -23.54 22.23 -14.75
CA GLN A 134 -24.85 21.72 -15.21
C GLN A 134 -26.05 22.68 -15.02
N GLY A 135 -25.80 23.99 -14.85
CA GLY A 135 -26.86 25.01 -14.83
C GLY A 135 -27.61 25.10 -13.49
N PHE A 136 -27.00 24.60 -12.41
CA PHE A 136 -27.47 24.80 -11.05
C PHE A 136 -27.19 26.25 -10.61
N THR A 137 -28.11 26.89 -9.88
CA THR A 137 -27.92 28.27 -9.42
C THR A 137 -28.30 28.39 -7.95
N VAL A 138 -27.43 29.01 -7.15
CA VAL A 138 -27.72 29.32 -5.75
C VAL A 138 -27.63 30.82 -5.54
N LYS A 139 -28.58 31.38 -4.80
CA LYS A 139 -28.65 32.79 -4.42
C LYS A 139 -28.50 32.91 -2.91
N LEU A 140 -27.57 33.74 -2.46
CA LEU A 140 -27.37 34.11 -1.07
C LEU A 140 -27.73 35.59 -0.88
N ASN A 141 -28.67 35.88 0.01
CA ASN A 141 -28.95 37.23 0.48
C ASN A 141 -28.05 37.51 1.70
N VAL A 142 -27.15 38.49 1.57
CA VAL A 142 -25.99 38.74 2.44
C VAL A 142 -25.74 40.23 2.64
N HIS A 143 -24.81 40.56 3.54
CA HIS A 143 -24.45 41.92 3.95
C HIS A 143 -23.07 42.30 3.40
N LYS A 144 -22.97 43.44 2.70
CA LYS A 144 -21.71 43.92 2.08
C LYS A 144 -20.59 44.07 3.09
N SER A 145 -20.88 44.64 4.26
CA SER A 145 -19.90 44.86 5.33
C SER A 145 -19.13 43.60 5.69
N ILE A 146 -19.85 42.50 5.95
CA ILE A 146 -19.28 41.20 6.33
C ILE A 146 -18.41 40.61 5.22
N LEU A 147 -18.85 40.71 3.96
CA LEU A 147 -18.05 40.19 2.84
C LEU A 147 -16.77 41.01 2.61
N ILE A 148 -16.86 42.35 2.69
CA ILE A 148 -15.71 43.26 2.50
C ILE A 148 -14.68 43.05 3.63
N GLU A 149 -15.14 42.89 4.87
CA GLU A 149 -14.29 42.64 6.04
C GLU A 149 -13.51 41.32 5.94
N ASN A 150 -14.14 40.27 5.39
CA ASN A 150 -13.59 38.91 5.42
C ASN A 150 -12.94 38.44 4.11
N SER A 151 -13.20 39.09 2.96
CA SER A 151 -12.79 38.60 1.64
C SER A 151 -12.28 39.73 0.74
N SER A 152 -11.02 39.64 0.33
CA SER A 152 -10.44 40.56 -0.66
C SER A 152 -11.09 40.43 -2.04
N PHE A 153 -11.55 39.23 -2.42
CA PHE A 153 -12.30 39.02 -3.66
C PHE A 153 -13.59 39.87 -3.67
N PHE A 154 -14.40 39.78 -2.62
CA PHE A 154 -15.64 40.56 -2.55
C PHE A 154 -15.37 42.06 -2.36
N ALA A 155 -14.36 42.45 -1.56
CA ALA A 155 -13.96 43.85 -1.42
C ALA A 155 -13.59 44.49 -2.78
N ASN A 156 -12.77 43.83 -3.57
CA ASN A 156 -12.39 44.30 -4.91
C ASN A 156 -13.61 44.33 -5.83
N LYS A 157 -14.38 43.24 -5.91
CA LYS A 157 -15.52 43.11 -6.84
C LYS A 157 -16.66 44.10 -6.55
N ILE A 158 -16.88 44.46 -5.28
CA ILE A 158 -17.84 45.51 -4.88
C ILE A 158 -17.32 46.91 -5.26
N SER A 159 -16.02 47.16 -5.08
CA SER A 159 -15.37 48.43 -5.44
C SER A 159 -15.39 48.68 -6.95
N GLU A 160 -15.00 47.68 -7.75
CA GLU A 160 -14.88 47.76 -9.21
C GLU A 160 -16.22 47.95 -9.93
N GLN A 161 -17.27 47.26 -9.49
CA GLN A 161 -18.53 47.21 -10.24
C GLN A 161 -19.53 48.32 -9.87
N GLN A 162 -19.30 49.04 -8.76
CA GLN A 162 -20.20 50.06 -8.16
C GLN A 162 -21.69 49.87 -8.52
N PRO A 163 -22.28 48.71 -8.19
CA PRO A 163 -23.26 48.12 -9.09
C PRO A 163 -24.66 48.72 -8.90
N VAL A 164 -25.26 49.12 -10.03
CA VAL A 164 -26.62 49.69 -10.13
C VAL A 164 -27.69 48.74 -9.55
N PHE A 165 -27.39 47.44 -9.52
CA PHE A 165 -28.17 46.42 -8.80
C PHE A 165 -27.27 45.74 -7.77
N PRO A 166 -27.73 45.48 -6.53
CA PRO A 166 -26.91 44.88 -5.47
C PRO A 166 -26.74 43.37 -5.70
N CYS A 167 -26.03 42.98 -6.76
CA CYS A 167 -25.88 41.60 -7.20
C CYS A 167 -24.44 41.32 -7.66
N ILE A 168 -23.85 40.24 -7.16
CA ILE A 168 -22.54 39.72 -7.59
C ILE A 168 -22.72 38.30 -8.10
N GLU A 169 -22.22 38.01 -9.29
CA GLU A 169 -22.22 36.64 -9.83
C GLU A 169 -20.83 35.99 -9.63
N ILE A 170 -20.82 34.70 -9.31
CA ILE A 170 -19.63 33.84 -9.26
C ILE A 170 -19.88 32.67 -10.20
N ASP A 171 -19.10 32.62 -11.27
CA ASP A 171 -19.24 31.64 -12.34
C ASP A 171 -18.38 30.39 -12.08
N ASP A 172 -18.69 29.30 -12.81
CA ASP A 172 -17.94 28.04 -12.81
C ASP A 172 -17.60 27.43 -11.43
N CYS A 173 -18.48 27.63 -10.44
CA CYS A 173 -18.33 27.05 -9.11
C CYS A 173 -18.29 25.51 -9.18
N GLU A 174 -17.13 24.91 -8.88
CA GLU A 174 -16.96 23.46 -8.92
C GLU A 174 -17.78 22.73 -7.86
N ASP A 175 -17.89 23.32 -6.66
CA ASP A 175 -18.56 22.76 -5.50
C ASP A 175 -19.37 23.85 -4.79
N VAL A 176 -20.57 24.14 -5.30
CA VAL A 176 -21.45 25.21 -4.80
C VAL A 176 -21.85 24.99 -3.33
N GLU A 177 -21.90 23.75 -2.83
CA GLU A 177 -22.15 23.47 -1.41
C GLU A 177 -21.06 24.08 -0.53
N ILE A 178 -19.80 23.87 -0.92
CA ILE A 178 -18.65 24.41 -0.19
C ILE A 178 -18.54 25.94 -0.35
N TYR A 179 -18.89 26.52 -1.50
CA TYR A 179 -18.98 27.99 -1.61
C TYR A 179 -20.03 28.59 -0.67
N VAL A 180 -21.23 27.99 -0.58
CA VAL A 180 -22.27 28.44 0.36
C VAL A 180 -21.77 28.35 1.81
N GLU A 181 -21.11 27.25 2.17
CA GLU A 181 -20.55 27.06 3.51
C GLU A 181 -19.44 28.09 3.80
N THR A 182 -18.45 28.25 2.91
CA THR A 182 -17.34 29.18 3.09
C THR A 182 -17.79 30.65 3.17
N ILE A 183 -18.83 31.05 2.42
CA ILE A 183 -19.45 32.38 2.57
C ILE A 183 -20.20 32.48 3.91
N GLY A 184 -20.93 31.42 4.30
CA GLY A 184 -21.59 31.34 5.61
C GLY A 184 -20.61 31.44 6.80
N LEU A 185 -19.38 30.91 6.64
CA LEU A 185 -18.32 31.02 7.63
C LEU A 185 -17.88 32.47 7.89
N MET A 186 -18.07 33.41 6.96
CA MET A 186 -17.79 34.85 7.19
C MET A 186 -18.68 35.47 8.28
N TYR A 187 -19.82 34.86 8.59
CA TYR A 187 -20.70 35.25 9.70
C TYR A 187 -20.33 34.56 11.03
N CYS A 188 -19.36 33.65 11.03
CA CYS A 188 -19.05 32.85 12.20
C CYS A 188 -17.94 33.50 13.04
N LYS A 189 -18.28 33.85 14.29
CA LYS A 189 -17.32 34.36 15.27
C LYS A 189 -16.22 33.36 15.65
N GLU A 190 -16.52 32.05 15.57
CA GLU A 190 -15.63 30.98 16.02
C GLU A 190 -15.43 29.92 14.93
N LEU A 191 -14.69 30.30 13.88
CA LEU A 191 -14.35 29.44 12.74
C LEU A 191 -13.82 28.06 13.17
N LYS A 192 -12.90 28.02 14.16
CA LYS A 192 -12.32 26.78 14.67
C LYS A 192 -13.39 25.79 15.13
N GLN A 193 -14.42 26.25 15.87
CA GLN A 193 -15.50 25.38 16.36
C GLN A 193 -16.28 24.72 15.21
N ARG A 194 -16.47 25.42 14.08
CA ARG A 194 -17.19 24.87 12.91
C ARG A 194 -16.40 23.81 12.15
N LEU A 195 -15.07 23.83 12.26
CA LEU A 195 -14.18 22.84 11.64
C LEU A 195 -14.03 21.57 12.51
N ILE A 196 -14.32 21.61 13.82
CA ILE A 196 -14.27 20.42 14.67
C ILE A 196 -15.26 19.36 14.17
N LYS A 197 -14.82 18.09 14.14
CA LYS A 197 -15.54 16.92 13.61
C LYS A 197 -15.79 16.91 12.10
N GLN A 198 -15.31 17.90 11.34
CA GLN A 198 -15.23 17.76 9.89
C GLN A 198 -14.19 16.70 9.50
N SER A 199 -14.24 16.23 8.26
CA SER A 199 -13.19 15.39 7.65
C SER A 199 -12.13 16.27 6.97
N VAL A 200 -10.87 15.82 6.95
CA VAL A 200 -9.76 16.46 6.21
C VAL A 200 -10.16 16.75 4.75
N SER A 201 -10.76 15.79 4.04
CA SER A 201 -11.28 15.99 2.67
C SER A 201 -12.31 17.13 2.51
N ARG A 202 -13.11 17.45 3.55
CA ARG A 202 -14.02 18.61 3.51
C ARG A 202 -13.25 19.90 3.77
N VAL A 203 -12.34 19.92 4.75
CA VAL A 203 -11.52 21.10 5.06
C VAL A 203 -10.60 21.46 3.89
N LEU A 204 -10.05 20.48 3.17
CA LEU A 204 -9.27 20.71 1.93
C LEU A 204 -10.11 21.33 0.79
N ARG A 205 -11.42 21.10 0.75
CA ARG A 205 -12.32 21.81 -0.18
C ARG A 205 -12.63 23.22 0.31
N ILE A 206 -12.91 23.39 1.61
CA ILE A 206 -13.16 24.71 2.22
C ILE A 206 -11.95 25.63 2.00
N ILE A 207 -10.72 25.17 2.27
CA ILE A 207 -9.51 25.99 2.12
C ILE A 207 -9.24 26.37 0.66
N LYS A 208 -9.52 25.48 -0.32
CA LYS A 208 -9.44 25.80 -1.76
C LYS A 208 -10.40 26.92 -2.17
N VAL A 209 -11.62 26.93 -1.61
CA VAL A 209 -12.58 28.02 -1.87
C VAL A 209 -12.22 29.29 -1.10
N ALA A 210 -11.67 29.16 0.12
CA ALA A 210 -11.22 30.29 0.91
C ALA A 210 -10.03 31.01 0.25
N GLU A 211 -9.09 30.27 -0.35
CA GLU A 211 -8.02 30.77 -1.23
C GLU A 211 -8.59 31.60 -2.39
N GLN A 212 -9.52 31.02 -3.16
CA GLN A 212 -10.18 31.70 -4.29
C GLN A 212 -10.95 32.97 -3.90
N LEU A 213 -11.48 33.03 -2.67
CA LEU A 213 -12.17 34.20 -2.12
C LEU A 213 -11.23 35.16 -1.35
N GLY A 214 -9.95 34.81 -1.17
CA GLY A 214 -9.01 35.57 -0.34
C GLY A 214 -9.41 35.65 1.15
N PHE A 215 -10.12 34.65 1.67
CA PHE A 215 -10.66 34.61 3.03
C PHE A 215 -9.61 34.11 4.05
N LYS A 216 -8.61 34.95 4.30
CA LYS A 216 -7.38 34.59 5.05
C LYS A 216 -7.61 33.97 6.44
N SER A 217 -8.57 34.48 7.22
CA SER A 217 -8.86 33.94 8.56
C SER A 217 -9.46 32.53 8.53
N CYS A 218 -10.26 32.22 7.52
CA CYS A 218 -10.73 30.85 7.26
C CYS A 218 -9.59 29.94 6.83
N MET A 219 -8.69 30.41 5.96
CA MET A 219 -7.51 29.63 5.54
C MET A 219 -6.60 29.29 6.70
N LEU A 220 -6.30 30.27 7.58
CA LEU A 220 -5.53 30.03 8.81
C LEU A 220 -6.23 29.03 9.73
N SER A 221 -7.55 29.17 9.96
CA SER A 221 -8.33 28.22 10.77
C SER A 221 -8.32 26.81 10.18
N CYS A 222 -8.31 26.67 8.85
CA CYS A 222 -8.18 25.40 8.16
C CYS A 222 -6.78 24.79 8.30
N LEU A 223 -5.72 25.60 8.24
CA LEU A 223 -4.34 25.14 8.45
C LEU A 223 -4.11 24.67 9.89
N GLU A 224 -4.57 25.42 10.89
CA GLU A 224 -4.53 25.01 12.30
C GLU A 224 -5.29 23.70 12.55
N TYR A 225 -6.45 23.52 11.89
CA TYR A 225 -7.17 22.24 11.93
C TYR A 225 -6.33 21.11 11.32
N LEU A 226 -5.74 21.33 10.13
CA LEU A 226 -4.93 20.33 9.43
C LEU A 226 -3.65 19.97 10.21
N GLU A 227 -3.06 20.93 10.93
CA GLU A 227 -1.96 20.72 11.87
C GLU A 227 -2.38 19.81 13.04
N ALA A 228 -3.59 19.98 13.57
CA ALA A 228 -4.05 19.32 14.79
C ALA A 228 -4.66 17.91 14.59
N VAL A 229 -5.16 17.56 13.39
CA VAL A 229 -5.85 16.26 13.17
C VAL A 229 -4.94 15.19 12.55
N PRO A 230 -5.10 13.90 12.90
CA PRO A 230 -4.43 12.81 12.18
C PRO A 230 -4.91 12.76 10.72
N TRP A 231 -4.01 12.38 9.80
CA TRP A 231 -4.34 12.12 8.41
C TRP A 231 -4.33 10.61 8.18
N VAL A 232 -5.31 10.09 7.45
CA VAL A 232 -5.55 8.64 7.35
C VAL A 232 -5.02 8.09 6.03
N GLY A 233 -3.78 7.63 6.06
CA GLY A 233 -3.09 6.99 4.94
C GLY A 233 -2.41 7.97 3.97
N GLU A 234 -1.49 7.42 3.17
CA GLU A 234 -0.62 8.17 2.25
C GLU A 234 -1.43 9.05 1.28
N GLU A 235 -2.52 8.51 0.74
CA GLU A 235 -3.44 9.22 -0.16
C GLU A 235 -4.06 10.49 0.45
N GLU A 236 -4.27 10.56 1.77
CA GLU A 236 -4.81 11.77 2.41
C GLU A 236 -3.68 12.75 2.73
N GLU A 237 -2.53 12.23 3.17
CA GLU A 237 -1.31 13.00 3.39
C GLU A 237 -0.85 13.72 2.12
N GLU A 238 -0.72 13.04 0.98
CA GLU A 238 -0.34 13.65 -0.30
C GLU A 238 -1.28 14.79 -0.71
N LYS A 239 -2.58 14.64 -0.46
CA LYS A 239 -3.61 15.67 -0.77
C LYS A 239 -3.48 16.88 0.17
N VAL A 240 -3.16 16.67 1.45
CA VAL A 240 -2.84 17.75 2.39
C VAL A 240 -1.57 18.47 1.96
N VAL A 241 -0.47 17.74 1.78
CA VAL A 241 0.84 18.30 1.41
C VAL A 241 0.76 19.10 0.10
N SER A 242 0.15 18.55 -0.94
CA SER A 242 -0.04 19.24 -2.24
C SER A 242 -0.86 20.53 -2.10
N SER A 243 -1.88 20.54 -1.24
CA SER A 243 -2.71 21.72 -1.01
C SER A 243 -1.97 22.79 -0.20
N VAL A 244 -1.22 22.37 0.82
CA VAL A 244 -0.46 23.25 1.73
C VAL A 244 0.74 23.88 1.01
N LEU A 245 1.44 23.12 0.15
CA LEU A 245 2.53 23.65 -0.69
C LEU A 245 2.04 24.70 -1.69
N ARG A 246 0.83 24.56 -2.26
CA ARG A 246 0.24 25.60 -3.13
C ARG A 246 0.05 26.92 -2.39
N LEU A 247 -0.35 26.88 -1.11
CA LEU A 247 -0.56 28.08 -0.28
C LEU A 247 0.74 28.73 0.18
N GLN A 248 1.89 28.05 0.06
CA GLN A 248 3.18 28.58 0.48
C GLN A 248 3.59 29.84 -0.31
N SER A 249 3.22 29.93 -1.59
CA SER A 249 3.49 31.12 -2.42
C SER A 249 2.69 32.37 -2.01
N GLU A 250 1.65 32.24 -1.18
CA GLU A 250 0.81 33.37 -0.74
C GLU A 250 1.32 34.03 0.56
N GLY A 251 2.46 33.58 1.11
CA GLY A 251 3.01 34.10 2.36
C GLY A 251 2.20 33.71 3.60
N ILE A 252 1.34 32.71 3.49
CA ILE A 252 0.53 32.18 4.59
C ILE A 252 1.39 31.25 5.45
N GLY A 253 1.15 31.23 6.77
CA GLY A 253 1.92 30.45 7.76
C GLY A 253 1.70 28.94 7.68
N VAL A 254 2.07 28.31 6.55
CA VAL A 254 1.92 26.88 6.27
C VAL A 254 2.96 25.99 6.97
N THR A 255 4.04 26.59 7.46
CA THR A 255 5.19 25.89 8.07
C THR A 255 4.84 24.89 9.17
N PRO A 256 3.89 25.14 10.11
CA PRO A 256 3.54 24.18 11.15
C PRO A 256 2.98 22.86 10.58
N VAL A 257 2.16 22.94 9.52
CA VAL A 257 1.60 21.77 8.85
C VAL A 257 2.68 20.99 8.11
N LEU A 258 3.57 21.68 7.38
CA LEU A 258 4.67 21.06 6.64
C LEU A 258 5.70 20.38 7.57
N LYS A 259 5.89 20.88 8.79
CA LYS A 259 6.77 20.28 9.82
C LYS A 259 6.36 18.88 10.27
N ARG A 260 5.14 18.42 9.94
CA ARG A 260 4.70 17.03 10.19
C ARG A 260 5.28 16.01 9.21
N VAL A 261 5.68 16.45 8.01
CA VAL A 261 6.16 15.58 6.91
C VAL A 261 7.57 15.91 6.43
N SER A 262 8.04 17.13 6.68
CA SER A 262 9.37 17.60 6.29
C SER A 262 10.07 18.21 7.50
N SER A 263 11.31 17.80 7.75
CA SER A 263 12.14 18.37 8.80
C SER A 263 13.13 19.37 8.23
N ASP A 264 13.27 20.53 8.89
CA ASP A 264 14.32 21.52 8.59
C ASP A 264 15.74 21.03 9.01
N ILE A 265 15.85 19.84 9.62
CA ILE A 265 17.12 19.29 10.12
C ILE A 265 17.98 18.79 8.96
N SER A 266 19.02 19.57 8.64
CA SER A 266 19.95 19.34 7.52
C SER A 266 20.95 18.18 7.70
N LYS A 267 20.75 17.29 8.69
CA LYS A 267 21.60 16.12 8.94
C LYS A 267 20.77 14.84 9.03
N PRO A 268 21.24 13.72 8.44
CA PRO A 268 20.36 12.68 7.92
C PRO A 268 19.88 11.67 8.97
N HIS A 269 18.75 11.02 8.66
CA HIS A 269 18.09 9.92 9.36
C HIS A 269 18.93 8.63 9.61
N LYS A 270 20.25 8.67 9.43
CA LYS A 270 21.17 7.53 9.59
C LYS A 270 21.25 7.11 11.06
N ASP A 271 21.45 8.07 11.96
CA ASP A 271 21.56 7.84 13.40
C ASP A 271 20.26 7.24 13.96
N THR A 272 19.10 7.72 13.52
CA THR A 272 17.79 7.19 13.90
C THR A 272 17.60 5.74 13.46
N PHE A 273 18.01 5.39 12.23
CA PHE A 273 17.92 4.00 11.77
C PHE A 273 18.88 3.08 12.54
N SER A 274 20.12 3.52 12.76
CA SER A 274 21.09 2.78 13.58
C SER A 274 20.55 2.52 14.99
N HIS A 275 19.91 3.51 15.60
CA HIS A 275 19.33 3.39 16.93
C HIS A 275 18.08 2.48 16.95
N ILE A 276 17.21 2.53 15.93
CA ILE A 276 16.09 1.57 15.81
C ILE A 276 16.63 0.15 15.67
N LEU A 277 17.67 -0.05 14.86
CA LEU A 277 18.29 -1.36 14.67
C LEU A 277 18.87 -1.88 16.00
N GLU A 278 19.64 -1.06 16.71
CA GLU A 278 20.18 -1.34 18.04
C GLU A 278 19.09 -1.72 19.05
N LEU A 279 18.01 -0.95 19.15
CA LEU A 279 16.89 -1.21 20.06
C LEU A 279 16.20 -2.56 19.77
N VAL A 280 16.09 -2.96 18.50
CA VAL A 280 15.50 -4.26 18.12
C VAL A 280 16.46 -5.41 18.40
N LEU A 281 17.75 -5.25 18.10
CA LEU A 281 18.77 -6.28 18.30
C LEU A 281 19.01 -6.59 19.79
N ASN A 282 19.01 -5.56 20.63
CA ASN A 282 19.31 -5.64 22.07
C ASN A 282 18.06 -5.92 22.95
N SER A 283 16.87 -6.07 22.36
CA SER A 283 15.65 -6.33 23.14
C SER A 283 15.59 -7.78 23.64
N ASN A 284 15.32 -7.95 24.94
CA ASN A 284 15.10 -9.26 25.57
C ASN A 284 13.62 -9.70 25.55
N GLU A 285 12.68 -8.87 25.06
CA GLU A 285 11.25 -9.21 25.01
C GLU A 285 10.90 -9.81 23.65
N GLU A 286 10.81 -11.14 23.60
CA GLU A 286 10.69 -11.93 22.38
C GLU A 286 9.50 -11.54 21.49
N ARG A 287 8.35 -11.20 22.07
CA ARG A 287 7.14 -10.93 21.29
C ARG A 287 7.22 -9.58 20.58
N GLY A 288 7.46 -8.51 21.33
CA GLY A 288 7.60 -7.15 20.81
C GLY A 288 8.79 -7.03 19.87
N ARG A 289 9.90 -7.74 20.15
CA ARG A 289 11.04 -7.88 19.24
C ARG A 289 10.62 -8.49 17.91
N ARG A 290 9.88 -9.61 17.91
CA ARG A 290 9.37 -10.26 16.69
C ARG A 290 8.38 -9.38 15.91
N GLU A 291 7.43 -8.75 16.59
CA GLU A 291 6.48 -7.82 15.99
C GLU A 291 7.21 -6.62 15.35
N MET A 292 8.20 -6.03 16.04
CA MET A 292 8.99 -4.91 15.52
C MET A 292 9.92 -5.33 14.37
N LYS A 293 10.57 -6.50 14.44
CA LYS A 293 11.36 -7.08 13.34
C LYS A 293 10.54 -7.18 12.05
N SER A 294 9.29 -7.65 12.16
CA SER A 294 8.36 -7.75 11.03
C SER A 294 7.95 -6.39 10.46
N ILE A 295 7.70 -5.39 11.33
CA ILE A 295 7.32 -4.03 10.91
C ILE A 295 8.50 -3.34 10.21
N VAL A 296 9.69 -3.37 10.81
CA VAL A 296 10.91 -2.75 10.26
C VAL A 296 11.29 -3.39 8.92
N LEU A 297 11.26 -4.72 8.79
CA LEU A 297 11.51 -5.41 7.53
C LEU A 297 10.52 -4.96 6.44
N LYS A 298 9.23 -4.88 6.76
CA LYS A 298 8.19 -4.42 5.83
C LYS A 298 8.43 -2.98 5.35
N LEU A 299 8.67 -2.05 6.26
CA LEU A 299 8.89 -0.63 5.95
C LEU A 299 10.17 -0.41 5.11
N LEU A 300 11.23 -1.19 5.36
CA LEU A 300 12.45 -1.15 4.55
C LEU A 300 12.22 -1.67 3.14
N ARG A 301 11.38 -2.70 2.96
CA ARG A 301 10.99 -3.23 1.65
C ARG A 301 10.20 -2.21 0.84
N GLU A 302 9.22 -1.54 1.46
CA GLU A 302 8.40 -0.49 0.81
C GLU A 302 9.27 0.67 0.30
N LYS A 303 10.26 1.10 1.09
CA LYS A 303 11.21 2.16 0.69
C LYS A 303 12.07 1.79 -0.53
N ASN A 304 12.41 0.51 -0.72
CA ASN A 304 13.22 0.07 -1.87
C ASN A 304 12.47 0.16 -3.21
N CYS A 305 11.14 0.31 -3.21
CA CYS A 305 10.34 0.44 -4.43
C CYS A 305 10.30 1.86 -5.01
N LEU A 306 10.80 2.87 -4.27
CA LEU A 306 10.86 4.26 -4.74
C LEU A 306 12.24 4.56 -5.38
N PRO A 307 12.31 5.06 -6.63
CA PRO A 307 13.58 5.40 -7.25
C PRO A 307 14.18 6.64 -6.57
N SER A 308 15.14 6.43 -5.67
CA SER A 308 15.82 7.49 -4.93
C SER A 308 17.34 7.37 -5.00
N SER A 309 17.98 8.49 -5.33
CA SER A 309 19.43 8.79 -5.35
C SER A 309 20.36 7.70 -4.77
N SER A 310 21.27 7.22 -5.64
CA SER A 310 22.18 6.09 -5.37
C SER A 310 23.09 6.27 -4.15
N GLY A 311 23.35 7.50 -3.68
CA GLY A 311 24.22 7.74 -2.53
C GLY A 311 23.63 7.42 -1.15
N SER A 312 22.35 7.03 -1.05
CA SER A 312 21.71 6.75 0.24
C SER A 312 21.67 5.28 0.65
N VAL A 313 21.67 4.35 -0.32
CA VAL A 313 21.44 2.91 -0.11
C VAL A 313 22.62 2.26 0.61
N ASP A 314 23.84 2.54 0.15
CA ASP A 314 25.09 1.96 0.66
C ASP A 314 25.26 2.24 2.16
N SER A 315 24.89 3.44 2.61
CA SER A 315 25.04 3.83 4.01
C SER A 315 24.10 3.12 4.97
N TYR A 316 22.98 2.55 4.51
CA TYR A 316 22.13 1.71 5.35
C TYR A 316 22.69 0.28 5.41
N ASN A 317 23.25 -0.21 4.30
CA ASN A 317 23.88 -1.52 4.24
C ASN A 317 25.09 -1.57 5.19
N GLU A 318 25.93 -0.53 5.21
CA GLU A 318 27.05 -0.43 6.16
C GLU A 318 26.64 -0.50 7.63
N ILE A 319 25.52 0.12 8.01
CA ILE A 319 24.99 0.02 9.38
C ILE A 319 24.60 -1.43 9.68
N ILE A 320 23.88 -2.09 8.76
CA ILE A 320 23.46 -3.49 8.92
C ILE A 320 24.67 -4.43 8.96
N TYR A 321 25.68 -4.23 8.11
CA TYR A 321 26.92 -5.01 8.16
C TYR A 321 27.71 -4.77 9.44
N GLY A 322 27.72 -3.53 9.96
CA GLY A 322 28.25 -3.22 11.29
C GLY A 322 27.61 -4.09 12.37
N SER A 323 26.28 -4.10 12.43
CA SER A 323 25.52 -4.96 13.35
C SER A 323 25.75 -6.46 13.11
N CYS A 324 25.83 -6.91 11.86
CA CYS A 324 26.16 -8.30 11.53
C CYS A 324 27.54 -8.70 12.07
N ARG A 325 28.56 -7.83 11.92
CA ARG A 325 29.91 -8.06 12.48
C ARG A 325 29.84 -8.17 14.01
N SER A 326 29.17 -7.26 14.69
CA SER A 326 28.99 -7.33 16.15
C SER A 326 28.27 -8.59 16.63
N CYS A 327 27.20 -9.03 15.95
CA CYS A 327 26.53 -10.29 16.26
C CYS A 327 27.43 -11.52 16.00
N LEU A 328 28.25 -11.50 14.94
CA LEU A 328 29.21 -12.58 14.66
C LEU A 328 30.30 -12.67 15.73
N ASP A 329 30.88 -11.54 16.14
CA ASP A 329 31.88 -11.47 17.21
C ASP A 329 31.30 -11.92 18.56
N SER A 330 30.04 -11.55 18.84
CA SER A 330 29.26 -12.03 20.00
C SER A 330 29.11 -13.55 19.97
N ILE A 331 28.61 -14.13 18.86
CA ILE A 331 28.49 -15.59 18.68
C ILE A 331 29.83 -16.29 18.84
N LEU A 332 30.90 -15.79 18.22
CA LEU A 332 32.23 -16.38 18.32
C LEU A 332 32.74 -16.40 19.77
N THR A 333 32.53 -15.31 20.51
CA THR A 333 32.87 -15.20 21.93
C THR A 333 32.06 -16.19 22.78
N LEU A 334 30.75 -16.29 22.55
CA LEU A 334 29.87 -17.24 23.24
C LEU A 334 30.25 -18.70 22.94
N PHE A 335 30.62 -19.01 21.69
CA PHE A 335 31.07 -20.35 21.29
C PHE A 335 32.42 -20.72 21.94
N LYS A 336 33.32 -19.75 22.14
CA LYS A 336 34.57 -19.95 22.91
C LYS A 336 34.25 -20.30 24.37
N GLN A 337 33.47 -19.46 25.05
CA GLN A 337 33.04 -19.69 26.45
C GLN A 337 32.34 -21.04 26.63
N ALA A 338 31.38 -21.36 25.76
CA ALA A 338 30.61 -22.61 25.88
C ALA A 338 31.44 -23.87 25.56
N ALA A 339 32.55 -23.75 24.83
CA ALA A 339 33.49 -24.83 24.55
C ALA A 339 34.47 -25.09 25.71
N GLU A 340 34.57 -24.20 26.70
CA GLU A 340 35.42 -24.41 27.88
C GLU A 340 34.86 -25.55 28.76
N PRO A 341 35.73 -26.44 29.28
CA PRO A 341 35.31 -27.61 30.05
C PRO A 341 34.84 -27.26 31.47
N GLU A 342 35.35 -26.19 32.07
CA GLU A 342 35.01 -25.76 33.43
C GLU A 342 33.79 -24.82 33.49
N PHE A 343 33.21 -24.45 32.35
CA PHE A 343 32.10 -23.49 32.29
C PHE A 343 30.79 -24.09 32.84
N SER A 344 30.49 -23.75 34.10
CA SER A 344 29.23 -24.09 34.78
C SER A 344 28.09 -23.15 34.35
N ASN A 345 26.86 -23.68 34.30
CA ASN A 345 25.63 -22.99 33.86
C ASN A 345 25.69 -22.42 32.42
N LYS A 346 25.60 -23.31 31.42
CA LYS A 346 25.60 -22.95 29.98
C LYS A 346 24.28 -22.32 29.48
N GLU A 347 23.20 -22.34 30.25
CA GLU A 347 21.87 -21.88 29.80
C GLU A 347 21.80 -20.41 29.34
N PRO A 348 22.30 -19.39 30.09
CA PRO A 348 22.27 -18.00 29.63
C PRO A 348 23.10 -17.77 28.36
N VAL A 349 24.25 -18.44 28.25
CA VAL A 349 25.12 -18.37 27.06
C VAL A 349 24.38 -18.94 25.84
N VAL A 350 23.70 -20.07 25.98
CA VAL A 350 22.89 -20.66 24.88
C VAL A 350 21.71 -19.76 24.51
N LYS A 351 21.05 -19.12 25.49
CA LYS A 351 19.98 -18.14 25.19
C LYS A 351 20.51 -16.95 24.38
N GLN A 352 21.69 -16.42 24.71
CA GLN A 352 22.31 -15.37 23.91
C GLN A 352 22.70 -15.87 22.50
N MET A 353 23.29 -17.07 22.36
CA MET A 353 23.59 -17.65 21.04
C MET A 353 22.36 -17.73 20.13
N VAL A 354 21.21 -18.11 20.69
CA VAL A 354 19.93 -18.18 19.97
C VAL A 354 19.47 -16.77 19.54
N LEU A 355 19.56 -15.78 20.43
CA LEU A 355 19.20 -14.39 20.15
C LEU A 355 20.08 -13.80 19.03
N GLU A 356 21.40 -13.97 19.10
CA GLU A 356 22.33 -13.47 18.09
C GLU A 356 22.15 -14.16 16.73
N ALA A 357 21.87 -15.47 16.72
CA ALA A 357 21.62 -16.20 15.48
C ALA A 357 20.31 -15.77 14.81
N ASP A 358 19.25 -15.50 15.59
CA ASP A 358 17.99 -14.93 15.10
C ASP A 358 18.14 -13.46 14.66
N ASN A 359 19.05 -12.70 15.28
CA ASN A 359 19.45 -11.37 14.85
C ASN A 359 20.15 -11.40 13.48
N LEU A 360 21.11 -12.30 13.27
CA LEU A 360 21.76 -12.51 11.98
C LEU A 360 20.80 -12.99 10.89
N LEU A 361 19.88 -13.90 11.19
CA LEU A 361 18.84 -14.34 10.25
C LEU A 361 17.97 -13.19 9.77
N TRP A 362 17.50 -12.34 10.70
CA TRP A 362 16.67 -11.18 10.36
C TRP A 362 17.45 -10.13 9.55
N MET A 363 18.71 -9.85 9.90
CA MET A 363 19.54 -8.92 9.11
C MET A 363 19.85 -9.48 7.72
N LEU A 364 20.04 -10.80 7.58
CA LEU A 364 20.16 -11.46 6.27
C LEU A 364 18.88 -11.34 5.44
N GLU A 365 17.69 -11.39 6.04
CA GLU A 365 16.42 -11.12 5.34
C GLU A 365 16.35 -9.67 4.84
N ILE A 366 16.71 -8.68 5.68
CA ILE A 366 16.78 -7.27 5.26
C ILE A 366 17.77 -7.09 4.09
N LEU A 367 18.96 -7.68 4.18
CA LEU A 367 19.98 -7.60 3.12
C LEU A 367 19.52 -8.29 1.83
N THR A 368 18.77 -9.40 1.93
CA THR A 368 18.20 -10.09 0.78
C THR A 368 17.16 -9.21 0.06
N ASP A 369 16.23 -8.60 0.81
CA ASP A 369 15.24 -7.65 0.29
C ASP A 369 15.88 -6.39 -0.34
N ARG A 370 17.13 -6.09 0.02
CA ARG A 370 17.94 -4.97 -0.48
C ARG A 370 18.94 -5.37 -1.56
N GLN A 371 18.95 -6.63 -2.02
CA GLN A 371 19.91 -7.19 -2.98
C GLN A 371 21.39 -7.01 -2.56
N ALA A 372 21.64 -7.06 -1.26
CA ALA A 372 22.93 -6.81 -0.60
C ALA A 372 23.40 -8.01 0.27
N ALA A 373 22.84 -9.20 0.05
CA ALA A 373 23.19 -10.39 0.85
C ALA A 373 24.53 -11.05 0.47
N ASP A 374 25.14 -10.67 -0.66
CA ASP A 374 26.38 -11.28 -1.16
C ASP A 374 27.58 -11.02 -0.22
N GLU A 375 27.70 -9.82 0.35
CA GLU A 375 28.78 -9.48 1.30
C GLU A 375 28.56 -10.16 2.66
N PHE A 376 27.31 -10.39 3.07
CA PHE A 376 27.01 -11.25 4.22
C PHE A 376 27.48 -12.69 3.96
N ALA A 377 27.29 -13.23 2.74
CA ALA A 377 27.78 -14.56 2.39
C ALA A 377 29.33 -14.64 2.44
N VAL A 378 30.05 -13.55 2.13
CA VAL A 378 31.50 -13.45 2.35
C VAL A 378 31.85 -13.47 3.84
N MET A 379 31.19 -12.62 4.65
CA MET A 379 31.42 -12.56 6.10
C MET A 379 31.14 -13.92 6.77
N TRP A 380 30.08 -14.62 6.37
CA TRP A 380 29.70 -15.93 6.90
C TRP A 380 30.63 -17.06 6.42
N GLY A 381 30.95 -17.11 5.12
CA GLY A 381 31.83 -18.13 4.55
C GLY A 381 33.23 -18.13 5.18
N SER A 382 33.71 -16.97 5.63
CA SER A 382 35.03 -16.78 6.23
C SER A 382 35.16 -17.24 7.70
N GLN A 383 34.08 -17.76 8.31
CA GLN A 383 34.02 -18.09 9.74
C GLN A 383 34.63 -19.46 10.11
N GLN A 384 35.87 -19.73 9.68
CA GLN A 384 36.56 -21.00 9.93
C GLN A 384 36.69 -21.35 11.42
N GLU A 385 37.02 -20.36 12.27
CA GLU A 385 37.16 -20.60 13.72
C GLU A 385 35.82 -21.00 14.33
N LEU A 386 34.75 -20.28 14.02
CA LEU A 386 33.39 -20.57 14.50
C LEU A 386 32.92 -21.95 14.04
N ALA A 387 33.13 -22.31 12.76
CA ALA A 387 32.81 -23.63 12.24
C ALA A 387 33.58 -24.75 12.97
N SER A 388 34.84 -24.51 13.35
CA SER A 388 35.62 -25.47 14.15
C SER A 388 35.08 -25.64 15.59
N LEU A 389 34.64 -24.55 16.22
CA LEU A 389 34.06 -24.55 17.57
C LEU A 389 32.66 -25.17 17.58
N HIS A 390 31.87 -24.90 16.53
CA HIS A 390 30.52 -25.44 16.34
C HIS A 390 30.50 -26.96 16.51
N THR A 391 31.41 -27.68 15.85
CA THR A 391 31.49 -29.15 15.94
C THR A 391 31.67 -29.71 17.36
N LYS A 392 32.21 -28.92 18.30
CA LYS A 392 32.51 -29.31 19.69
C LYS A 392 31.32 -29.13 20.65
N LEU A 393 30.32 -28.34 20.26
CA LEU A 393 29.16 -28.01 21.10
C LEU A 393 27.99 -28.98 20.88
N PRO A 394 27.12 -29.20 21.87
CA PRO A 394 25.89 -29.97 21.67
C PRO A 394 25.00 -29.39 20.56
N ILE A 395 24.34 -30.24 19.77
CA ILE A 395 23.48 -29.81 18.65
C ILE A 395 22.36 -28.87 19.14
N VAL A 396 21.78 -29.18 20.31
CA VAL A 396 20.71 -28.40 20.94
C VAL A 396 21.09 -26.93 21.15
N SER A 397 22.36 -26.62 21.44
CA SER A 397 22.83 -25.25 21.62
C SER A 397 23.26 -24.55 20.32
N ARG A 398 23.71 -25.28 19.30
CA ARG A 398 24.34 -24.70 18.11
C ARG A 398 23.46 -24.65 16.85
N HIS A 399 22.38 -25.43 16.77
CA HIS A 399 21.61 -25.60 15.54
C HIS A 399 21.02 -24.30 14.93
N HIS A 400 20.82 -23.25 15.72
CA HIS A 400 20.38 -21.93 15.24
C HIS A 400 21.44 -21.27 14.33
N VAL A 401 22.73 -21.50 14.56
CA VAL A 401 23.83 -21.11 13.65
C VAL A 401 23.74 -21.89 12.33
N SER A 402 23.36 -23.18 12.39
CA SER A 402 23.17 -24.03 11.21
C SER A 402 21.98 -23.56 10.35
N CYS A 403 20.95 -22.95 10.95
CA CYS A 403 19.85 -22.30 10.23
C CYS A 403 20.30 -21.12 9.34
N ILE A 404 21.32 -20.35 9.74
CA ILE A 404 21.88 -19.26 8.91
C ILE A 404 22.51 -19.83 7.64
N THR A 405 23.32 -20.88 7.79
CA THR A 405 23.92 -21.61 6.65
C THR A 405 22.83 -22.17 5.72
N ALA A 406 21.78 -22.79 6.28
CA ALA A 406 20.66 -23.28 5.49
C ALA A 406 19.96 -22.15 4.72
N ARG A 407 19.67 -21.01 5.37
CA ARG A 407 19.05 -19.82 4.74
C ARG A 407 19.88 -19.27 3.58
N LEU A 408 21.21 -19.27 3.69
CA LEU A 408 22.12 -18.86 2.62
C LEU A 408 22.05 -19.81 1.42
N PHE A 409 22.17 -21.13 1.63
CA PHE A 409 22.05 -22.10 0.53
C PHE A 409 20.68 -22.03 -0.18
N VAL A 410 19.60 -21.83 0.58
CA VAL A 410 18.26 -21.60 0.01
C VAL A 410 18.24 -20.36 -0.87
N GLY A 411 18.79 -19.24 -0.41
CA GLY A 411 18.79 -18.00 -1.18
C GLY A 411 19.66 -18.08 -2.43
N ILE A 412 20.86 -18.70 -2.36
CA ILE A 412 21.70 -18.93 -3.54
C ILE A 412 20.98 -19.83 -4.56
N GLY A 413 20.39 -20.95 -4.12
CA GLY A 413 19.68 -21.86 -5.01
C GLY A 413 18.40 -21.27 -5.63
N ARG A 414 17.81 -20.26 -5.00
CA ARG A 414 16.67 -19.49 -5.56
C ARG A 414 17.10 -18.31 -6.44
N GLY A 415 18.38 -17.91 -6.40
CA GLY A 415 18.86 -16.67 -7.04
C GLY A 415 18.46 -15.40 -6.28
N GLU A 416 18.14 -15.52 -4.98
CA GLU A 416 17.91 -14.37 -4.08
C GLU A 416 19.23 -13.67 -3.69
N LEU A 417 20.35 -14.40 -3.77
CA LEU A 417 21.72 -13.86 -3.67
C LEU A 417 22.61 -14.55 -4.70
N LEU A 418 23.61 -13.82 -5.24
CA LEU A 418 24.47 -14.25 -6.34
C LEU A 418 25.98 -14.11 -6.01
N PRO A 419 26.43 -14.58 -4.84
CA PRO A 419 27.81 -14.41 -4.40
C PRO A 419 28.81 -15.06 -5.35
N SER A 420 30.05 -14.56 -5.32
CA SER A 420 31.12 -14.98 -6.24
C SER A 420 31.35 -16.51 -6.25
N LYS A 421 31.99 -17.03 -7.30
CA LYS A 421 32.38 -18.45 -7.38
C LYS A 421 33.21 -18.86 -6.15
N ASP A 422 34.17 -18.02 -5.76
CA ASP A 422 35.07 -18.31 -4.64
C ASP A 422 34.33 -18.21 -3.29
N THR A 423 33.41 -17.26 -3.12
CA THR A 423 32.53 -17.17 -1.94
C THR A 423 31.62 -18.40 -1.80
N ARG A 424 31.03 -18.90 -2.89
CA ARG A 424 30.19 -20.12 -2.88
C ARG A 424 31.01 -21.37 -2.54
N ASN A 425 32.22 -21.49 -3.09
CA ASN A 425 33.12 -22.58 -2.75
C ASN A 425 33.53 -22.51 -1.27
N LEU A 426 33.97 -21.35 -0.79
CA LEU A 426 34.32 -21.12 0.61
C LEU A 426 33.17 -21.46 1.56
N LEU A 427 31.95 -20.99 1.27
CA LEU A 427 30.75 -21.33 2.05
C LEU A 427 30.52 -22.85 2.14
N LEU A 428 30.69 -23.59 1.04
CA LEU A 428 30.58 -25.05 1.03
C LEU A 428 31.70 -25.71 1.83
N GLN A 429 32.96 -25.29 1.67
CA GLN A 429 34.09 -25.86 2.41
C GLN A 429 34.00 -25.61 3.92
N THR A 430 33.57 -24.41 4.33
CA THR A 430 33.47 -24.03 5.75
C THR A 430 32.26 -24.67 6.43
N TRP A 431 31.09 -24.66 5.79
CA TRP A 431 29.81 -24.87 6.48
C TRP A 431 28.99 -26.09 6.04
N LEU A 432 29.32 -26.76 4.92
CA LEU A 432 28.53 -27.93 4.49
C LEU A 432 28.62 -29.08 5.50
N GLN A 433 29.81 -29.42 5.99
CA GLN A 433 29.96 -30.52 6.95
C GLN A 433 29.35 -30.21 8.33
N PRO A 434 29.52 -29.01 8.93
CA PRO A 434 28.74 -28.59 10.10
C PRO A 434 27.22 -28.69 9.90
N LEU A 435 26.71 -28.31 8.73
CA LEU A 435 25.28 -28.42 8.41
C LEU A 435 24.81 -29.88 8.29
N ILE A 436 25.60 -30.75 7.66
CA ILE A 436 25.34 -32.19 7.58
C ILE A 436 25.29 -32.81 8.98
N ASN A 437 26.21 -32.43 9.88
CA ASN A 437 26.28 -32.96 11.25
C ASN A 437 25.03 -32.63 12.10
N ASP A 438 24.37 -31.51 11.81
CA ASP A 438 23.15 -31.06 12.52
C ASP A 438 21.85 -31.45 11.80
N TYR A 439 21.92 -32.03 10.60
CA TYR A 439 20.80 -32.13 9.68
C TYR A 439 19.59 -32.91 10.23
N SER A 440 19.83 -34.01 10.95
CA SER A 440 18.76 -34.77 11.61
C SER A 440 18.01 -33.95 12.65
N TRP A 441 18.72 -33.11 13.40
CA TRP A 441 18.10 -32.19 14.37
C TRP A 441 17.34 -31.06 13.66
N LEU A 442 17.87 -30.51 12.57
CA LEU A 442 17.17 -29.49 11.79
C LEU A 442 15.87 -30.04 11.19
N GLN A 443 15.89 -31.26 10.63
CA GLN A 443 14.72 -31.93 10.05
C GLN A 443 13.59 -32.18 11.07
N HIS A 444 13.92 -32.46 12.34
CA HIS A 444 12.94 -32.90 13.34
C HIS A 444 12.66 -31.88 14.46
N GLY A 445 13.61 -30.98 14.75
CA GLY A 445 13.53 -29.98 15.81
C GLY A 445 13.11 -28.58 15.35
N CYS A 446 13.35 -28.21 14.09
CA CYS A 446 13.08 -26.87 13.57
C CYS A 446 11.79 -26.81 12.74
N ARG A 447 10.70 -26.28 13.30
CA ARG A 447 9.38 -26.20 12.63
C ARG A 447 9.38 -25.43 11.30
N SER A 448 10.32 -24.52 11.10
CA SER A 448 10.46 -23.69 9.89
C SER A 448 11.43 -24.28 8.85
N PHE A 449 12.05 -25.44 9.12
CA PHE A 449 13.05 -26.04 8.24
C PHE A 449 12.38 -26.83 7.10
N ASP A 450 12.32 -26.26 5.91
CA ASP A 450 11.91 -26.99 4.70
C ASP A 450 13.09 -27.78 4.12
N ARG A 451 13.10 -29.08 4.45
CA ARG A 451 14.06 -30.08 3.98
C ARG A 451 14.35 -29.94 2.47
N LYS A 452 13.31 -29.91 1.63
CA LYS A 452 13.44 -29.96 0.17
C LYS A 452 14.04 -28.69 -0.39
N VAL A 453 13.65 -27.55 0.16
CA VAL A 453 14.15 -26.23 -0.26
C VAL A 453 15.62 -26.08 0.11
N VAL A 454 16.05 -26.61 1.27
CA VAL A 454 17.46 -26.63 1.69
C VAL A 454 18.30 -27.60 0.86
N GLU A 455 17.83 -28.83 0.61
CA GLU A 455 18.50 -29.82 -0.25
C GLU A 455 18.71 -29.28 -1.68
N GLU A 456 17.67 -28.72 -2.30
CA GLU A 456 17.76 -28.10 -3.64
C GLU A 456 18.68 -26.87 -3.61
N GLY A 457 18.68 -26.08 -2.52
CA GLY A 457 19.56 -24.93 -2.32
C GLY A 457 21.04 -25.31 -2.32
N ILE A 458 21.42 -26.31 -1.51
CA ILE A 458 22.78 -26.86 -1.47
C ILE A 458 23.16 -27.44 -2.84
N GLY A 459 22.29 -28.28 -3.42
CA GLY A 459 22.54 -28.95 -4.69
C GLY A 459 22.77 -27.96 -5.84
N ARG A 460 21.95 -26.90 -5.94
CA ARG A 460 22.15 -25.82 -6.93
C ARG A 460 23.44 -25.05 -6.68
N THR A 461 23.76 -24.73 -5.43
CA THR A 461 25.01 -24.03 -5.09
C THR A 461 26.22 -24.82 -5.59
N ILE A 462 26.29 -26.13 -5.31
CA ILE A 462 27.34 -27.04 -5.79
C ILE A 462 27.40 -27.05 -7.33
N LEU A 463 26.27 -27.22 -8.01
CA LEU A 463 26.18 -27.32 -9.47
C LEU A 463 26.61 -26.05 -10.25
N THR A 464 26.88 -24.95 -9.54
CA THR A 464 27.40 -23.69 -10.11
C THR A 464 28.92 -23.51 -9.98
N LEU A 465 29.61 -24.42 -9.29
CA LEU A 465 31.08 -24.48 -9.25
C LEU A 465 31.63 -25.19 -10.51
N PRO A 466 32.94 -25.16 -10.78
CA PRO A 466 33.56 -26.03 -11.79
C PRO A 466 33.47 -27.53 -11.42
N LEU A 467 33.79 -28.42 -12.37
CA LEU A 467 33.55 -29.86 -12.23
C LEU A 467 34.44 -30.55 -11.19
N GLU A 468 35.65 -30.02 -10.93
CA GLU A 468 36.60 -30.56 -9.95
C GLU A 468 36.12 -30.31 -8.51
N GLU A 469 35.67 -29.08 -8.21
CA GLU A 469 35.08 -28.76 -6.92
C GLU A 469 33.73 -29.48 -6.73
N GLN A 470 32.90 -29.58 -7.79
CA GLN A 470 31.70 -30.42 -7.75
C GLN A 470 32.04 -31.87 -7.37
N GLN A 471 33.05 -32.47 -8.01
CA GLN A 471 33.49 -33.84 -7.72
C GLN A 471 33.92 -34.02 -6.26
N SER A 472 34.81 -33.15 -5.76
CA SER A 472 35.33 -33.21 -4.39
C SER A 472 34.19 -33.17 -3.37
N ILE A 473 33.27 -32.21 -3.52
CA ILE A 473 32.16 -32.00 -2.60
C ILE A 473 31.14 -33.14 -2.67
N LEU A 474 30.78 -33.59 -3.88
CA LEU A 474 29.77 -34.64 -4.07
C LEU A 474 30.26 -36.03 -3.65
N LEU A 475 31.55 -36.33 -3.78
CA LEU A 475 32.12 -37.59 -3.26
C LEU A 475 32.23 -37.58 -1.73
N SER A 476 32.59 -36.44 -1.13
CA SER A 476 32.56 -36.26 0.32
C SER A 476 31.13 -36.40 0.89
N TRP A 477 30.15 -35.76 0.23
CA TRP A 477 28.74 -35.93 0.54
C TRP A 477 28.29 -37.38 0.44
N LEU A 478 28.61 -38.09 -0.65
CA LEU A 478 28.23 -39.50 -0.84
C LEU A 478 28.76 -40.38 0.29
N GLY A 479 30.00 -40.17 0.72
CA GLY A 479 30.59 -40.86 1.88
C GLY A 479 29.89 -40.59 3.21
N SER A 480 29.32 -39.40 3.39
CA SER A 480 28.47 -39.07 4.54
C SER A 480 27.05 -39.65 4.42
N PHE A 481 26.44 -39.56 3.24
CA PHE A 481 25.09 -40.05 2.95
C PHE A 481 24.99 -41.57 3.11
N LEU A 482 25.98 -42.32 2.65
CA LEU A 482 26.05 -43.78 2.83
C LEU A 482 26.18 -44.22 4.30
N LYS A 483 26.63 -43.33 5.20
CA LYS A 483 26.72 -43.60 6.66
C LYS A 483 25.47 -43.19 7.42
N ALA A 484 24.82 -42.11 7.02
CA ALA A 484 23.75 -41.46 7.78
C ALA A 484 22.33 -41.66 7.21
N GLY A 485 22.21 -42.02 5.92
CA GLY A 485 20.94 -42.15 5.22
C GLY A 485 20.13 -40.84 5.24
N ASP A 486 18.85 -40.92 5.58
CA ASP A 486 17.94 -39.78 5.71
C ASP A 486 18.30 -38.76 6.80
N ASN A 487 19.32 -39.03 7.62
CA ASN A 487 19.91 -38.06 8.54
C ASN A 487 20.93 -37.13 7.86
N CYS A 488 21.11 -37.22 6.55
CA CYS A 488 21.96 -36.37 5.71
C CYS A 488 21.11 -35.73 4.59
N PRO A 489 21.41 -34.49 4.14
CA PRO A 489 20.73 -33.89 3.00
C PRO A 489 20.81 -34.78 1.77
N ASN A 490 19.69 -35.04 1.10
CA ASN A 490 19.65 -35.80 -0.14
C ASN A 490 20.04 -34.90 -1.33
N LEU A 491 21.31 -34.99 -1.73
CA LEU A 491 21.84 -34.28 -2.91
C LEU A 491 21.86 -35.15 -4.18
N GLN A 492 21.12 -36.26 -4.22
CA GLN A 492 21.11 -37.20 -5.36
C GLN A 492 20.86 -36.48 -6.70
N ARG A 493 19.92 -35.53 -6.74
CA ARG A 493 19.63 -34.74 -7.96
C ARG A 493 20.87 -33.99 -8.47
N ALA A 494 21.66 -33.41 -7.56
CA ALA A 494 22.90 -32.71 -7.92
C ALA A 494 23.99 -33.72 -8.35
N PHE A 495 24.13 -34.83 -7.62
CA PHE A 495 25.04 -35.92 -7.98
C PHE A 495 24.76 -36.45 -9.38
N GLU A 496 23.50 -36.71 -9.74
CA GLU A 496 23.14 -37.19 -11.09
C GLU A 496 23.41 -36.17 -12.19
N VAL A 497 23.26 -34.86 -11.92
CA VAL A 497 23.55 -33.81 -12.91
C VAL A 497 25.06 -33.70 -13.14
N TRP A 498 25.86 -33.72 -12.07
CA TRP A 498 27.33 -33.79 -12.17
C TRP A 498 27.77 -35.06 -12.91
N TRP A 499 27.27 -36.24 -12.51
CA TRP A 499 27.58 -37.52 -13.16
C TRP A 499 27.32 -37.49 -14.68
N ARG A 500 26.16 -36.96 -15.10
CA ARG A 500 25.82 -36.83 -16.52
C ARG A 500 26.76 -35.86 -17.25
N ARG A 501 27.19 -34.76 -16.62
CA ARG A 501 28.17 -33.80 -17.19
C ARG A 501 29.56 -34.42 -17.33
N THR A 502 29.99 -35.23 -16.36
CA THR A 502 31.33 -35.82 -16.32
C THR A 502 31.46 -37.06 -17.22
N PHE A 503 30.48 -37.96 -17.20
CA PHE A 503 30.62 -39.31 -17.81
C PHE A 503 29.72 -39.58 -19.01
N VAL A 504 28.63 -38.82 -19.21
CA VAL A 504 27.63 -39.09 -20.27
C VAL A 504 27.63 -38.04 -21.37
N ARG A 505 27.93 -36.78 -21.02
CA ARG A 505 28.04 -35.65 -21.94
C ARG A 505 29.24 -34.77 -21.58
N PRO A 506 30.48 -35.28 -21.69
CA PRO A 506 31.66 -34.42 -21.65
C PRO A 506 31.59 -33.43 -22.82
N TYR A 507 31.31 -32.16 -22.52
CA TYR A 507 31.20 -31.11 -23.53
C TYR A 507 32.56 -30.68 -24.12
N ALA A 508 33.66 -31.14 -23.52
CA ALA A 508 35.01 -31.05 -24.07
C ALA A 508 35.39 -32.40 -24.68
N GLU A 509 35.13 -32.59 -25.99
CA GLU A 509 35.94 -33.42 -26.91
C GLU A 509 35.34 -33.53 -28.34
N SER A 510 34.06 -33.19 -28.56
CA SER A 510 33.40 -33.32 -29.88
C SER A 510 33.77 -32.24 -30.93
N GLY A 511 34.97 -31.65 -30.84
CA GLY A 511 35.33 -30.44 -31.58
C GLY A 511 36.44 -30.57 -32.64
N ASN A 512 37.25 -31.65 -32.65
CA ASN A 512 38.46 -31.66 -33.48
C ASN A 512 38.87 -33.01 -34.11
N SER A 513 38.01 -34.04 -34.07
CA SER A 513 38.23 -35.32 -34.77
C SER A 513 37.42 -35.38 -36.07
N ARG A 514 37.92 -34.73 -37.12
CA ARG A 514 37.51 -35.09 -38.49
C ARG A 514 38.04 -36.49 -38.82
N PRO A 515 37.22 -37.43 -39.33
CA PRO A 515 37.74 -38.65 -39.93
C PRO A 515 38.40 -38.28 -41.26
N LEU A 516 39.69 -38.59 -41.39
CA LEU A 516 40.44 -38.41 -42.62
C LEU A 516 40.46 -39.74 -43.38
N ASP A 517 39.35 -40.02 -44.07
CA ASP A 517 39.36 -41.00 -45.16
C ASP A 517 40.27 -40.47 -46.27
N HIS A 518 41.41 -41.12 -46.50
CA HIS A 518 41.65 -41.79 -47.78
C HIS A 518 42.92 -42.63 -47.77
N VAL A 519 42.74 -43.91 -48.10
CA VAL A 519 43.81 -44.83 -48.49
C VAL A 519 44.46 -44.35 -49.79
N MET A 520 45.79 -44.26 -49.82
CA MET A 520 46.53 -44.30 -51.09
C MET A 520 47.91 -44.96 -50.91
N THR A 521 48.07 -46.12 -51.52
CA THR A 521 49.30 -46.92 -51.55
C THR A 521 50.37 -46.28 -52.44
N PRO A 522 51.66 -46.27 -52.06
CA PRO A 522 52.74 -45.97 -53.00
C PRO A 522 52.96 -47.18 -53.93
N LYS A 523 52.97 -46.93 -55.25
CA LYS A 523 53.42 -47.92 -56.24
C LYS A 523 54.94 -48.07 -56.18
N VAL A 524 55.39 -49.30 -56.38
CA VAL A 524 56.78 -49.61 -56.78
C VAL A 524 57.00 -49.11 -58.20
N THR A 525 58.13 -48.45 -58.44
CA THR A 525 58.76 -48.33 -59.77
C THR A 525 60.27 -48.29 -59.61
N GLU A 526 60.96 -48.96 -60.52
CA GLU A 526 62.41 -49.19 -60.52
C GLU A 526 63.20 -47.94 -60.93
N HIS A 527 64.39 -47.76 -60.33
CA HIS A 527 65.67 -47.74 -61.06
C HIS A 527 66.87 -47.84 -60.11
#